data_AF-A0A0S8IFJ1-F1
#
_entry.id   AF-A0A0S8IFJ1-F1
#
_cell.length_a   1.000
_cell.length_b   1.000
_cell.length_c   1.000
_cell.angle_alpha   90.00
_cell.angle_beta   90.00
_cell.angle_gamma   90.00
#
_symmetry.space_group_name_H-M   'P 1'
#
loop_
_entity.id
_entity.type
_entity.pdbx_description
1 polymer ?
#
loop_
_entity_poly.entity_id
_entity_poly.type
_entity_poly.pdbx_seq_one_letter_code
_entity_poly.pdbx_strand_id
1 'polypeptide(L)' 'MLPGITRTDFHDFIRLMDITKNEYFAKLDTTIPMKRVTDPRKIADVIFFMASGLSRYVTGDRVLTSGGLISKYYLVWRSC' A
#
# COMPACT_ATOMS: atom_id res chain seq x y z
N MET A 1 -8.49 -0.54 -8.38
CA MET A 1 -7.70 -0.84 -7.17
C MET A 1 -6.46 0.04 -7.16
N LEU A 2 -6.15 0.70 -6.03
CA LEU A 2 -4.97 1.57 -5.89
C LEU A 2 -4.06 1.05 -4.77
N PRO A 3 -3.13 0.13 -5.06
CA PRO A 3 -2.22 -0.37 -4.05
C PRO A 3 -1.17 0.69 -3.69
N GLY A 4 -0.84 0.77 -2.39
CA GLY A 4 0.37 1.45 -1.95
C GLY A 4 1.60 0.55 -2.09
N ILE A 5 2.66 0.89 -1.36
CA ILE A 5 3.91 0.12 -1.38
C ILE A 5 3.65 -1.32 -0.90
N THR A 6 4.04 -2.29 -1.73
CA THR A 6 3.68 -3.70 -1.61
C THR A 6 4.91 -4.58 -1.84
N ARG A 7 5.15 -5.58 -1.00
CA ARG A 7 6.31 -6.48 -1.12
C ARG A 7 6.21 -7.36 -2.38
N THR A 8 6.70 -6.84 -3.50
CA THR A 8 6.73 -7.50 -4.81
C THR A 8 8.11 -7.31 -5.44
N ASP A 9 8.41 -8.13 -6.45
CA ASP A 9 9.69 -8.06 -7.18
C ASP A 9 9.81 -6.82 -8.05
N PHE A 10 8.72 -6.08 -8.27
CA PHE A 10 8.75 -4.76 -8.90
C PHE A 10 9.69 -3.79 -8.17
N HIS A 11 9.83 -3.92 -6.84
CA HIS A 11 10.73 -3.08 -6.07
C HIS A 11 12.22 -3.39 -6.27
N ASP A 12 12.56 -4.52 -6.90
CA ASP A 12 13.96 -4.83 -7.23
C ASP A 12 14.51 -3.88 -8.30
N PHE A 13 13.62 -3.33 -9.15
CA PHE A 13 13.97 -2.38 -10.21
C PHE A 13 13.95 -0.91 -9.77
N ILE A 14 13.28 -0.58 -8.66
CA ILE A 14 13.02 0.81 -8.25
C ILE A 14 13.74 1.18 -6.94
N ARG A 15 14.20 0.20 -6.15
CA ARG A 15 15.01 0.49 -4.97
C ARG A 15 16.26 1.28 -5.37
N LEU A 16 16.70 2.19 -4.49
CA LEU A 16 18.01 2.83 -4.62
C LEU A 16 19.07 1.72 -4.73
N MET A 17 19.99 1.83 -5.68
CA MET A 17 20.96 0.78 -5.98
C MET A 17 21.80 0.37 -4.76
N ASP A 18 21.97 1.29 -3.81
CA ASP A 18 22.87 1.18 -2.66
C ASP A 18 22.24 0.58 -1.38
N ILE A 19 21.00 0.06 -1.45
CA ILE A 19 20.36 -0.60 -0.30
C ILE A 19 19.77 -1.96 -0.67
N THR A 20 19.85 -2.92 0.25
CA THR A 20 19.26 -4.25 0.03
C THR A 20 17.72 -4.19 0.00
N LYS A 21 17.07 -5.19 -0.61
CA LYS A 21 15.60 -5.31 -0.66
C LYS A 21 14.98 -5.30 0.74
N ASN A 22 15.62 -5.98 1.69
CA ASN A 22 15.14 -6.07 3.07
C ASN A 22 15.27 -4.74 3.81
N GLU A 23 16.39 -4.04 3.67
CA GLU A 23 16.58 -2.72 4.27
C GLU A 23 15.62 -1.68 3.69
N TYR A 24 15.36 -1.75 2.38
CA TYR A 24 14.36 -0.92 1.72
C TYR A 24 12.98 -1.08 2.37
N PHE A 25 12.50 -2.31 2.52
CA PHE A 25 11.20 -2.56 3.16
C PHE A 25 11.20 -2.24 4.65
N ALA A 26 12.31 -2.45 5.37
CA ALA A 26 12.41 -2.07 6.78
C ALA A 26 12.29 -0.55 6.98
N LYS A 27 12.90 0.26 6.11
CA LYS A 27 12.73 1.72 6.11
C LYS A 27 11.30 2.15 5.79
N LEU A 28 10.62 1.43 4.91
CA LEU A 28 9.23 1.71 4.57
C LEU A 28 8.27 1.31 5.68
N ASP A 29 8.54 0.20 6.37
CA ASP A 29 7.77 -0.24 7.52
C ASP A 29 7.73 0.88 8.58
N THR A 30 8.83 1.57 8.86
CA THR A 30 8.81 2.69 9.83
C THR A 30 8.11 3.95 9.32
N THR A 31 8.05 4.15 7.99
CA THR A 31 7.50 5.36 7.37
C THR A 31 5.97 5.30 7.23
N ILE A 32 5.43 4.09 7.00
CA ILE A 32 3.99 3.83 6.85
C ILE A 32 3.31 3.89 8.23
N PRO A 33 2.17 4.61 8.40
CA PRO A 33 1.51 4.72 9.70
C PRO A 33 1.13 3.40 10.36
N MET A 34 0.70 2.40 9.58
CA MET A 34 0.41 1.05 10.08
C MET A 34 1.65 0.23 10.44
N LYS A 35 2.84 0.80 10.29
CA LYS A 35 4.15 0.20 10.58
C LYS A 35 4.47 -1.09 9.83
N ARG A 36 3.81 -1.29 8.68
CA ARG A 36 3.95 -2.48 7.86
C ARG A 36 3.66 -2.20 6.39
N VAL A 37 4.57 -2.59 5.51
CA VAL A 37 4.37 -2.72 4.07
C VAL A 37 3.38 -3.85 3.82
N THR A 38 2.51 -3.69 2.81
CA THR A 38 1.50 -4.71 2.53
C THR A 38 2.09 -5.90 1.79
N ASP A 39 1.50 -7.08 2.03
CA ASP A 39 1.76 -8.31 1.27
C ASP A 39 0.76 -8.38 0.09
N PRO A 40 1.17 -8.87 -1.09
CA PRO A 40 0.26 -9.01 -2.23
C PRO A 40 -0.99 -9.85 -1.90
N ARG A 41 -0.91 -10.84 -1.00
CA ARG A 41 -2.08 -11.63 -0.57
C ARG A 41 -3.14 -10.77 0.11
N LYS A 42 -2.73 -9.75 0.88
CA LYS A 42 -3.66 -8.81 1.52
C LYS A 42 -4.39 -7.91 0.52
N ILE A 43 -3.77 -7.65 -0.63
CA ILE A 43 -4.45 -6.95 -1.74
C ILE A 43 -5.44 -7.90 -2.40
N ALA A 44 -5.07 -9.17 -2.58
CA ALA A 44 -5.95 -10.19 -3.13
C ALA A 44 -7.21 -10.37 -2.28
N ASP A 45 -7.13 -10.29 -0.95
CA ASP A 45 -8.31 -10.33 -0.07
C ASP A 45 -9.33 -9.22 -0.37
N VAL A 46 -8.84 -8.00 -0.66
CA VAL A 46 -9.72 -6.88 -1.02
C VAL A 46 -10.30 -7.04 -2.42
N ILE A 47 -9.49 -7.55 -3.35
CA ILE A 47 -9.97 -7.88 -4.70
C ILE A 47 -11.04 -8.99 -4.61
N PHE A 48 -10.85 -9.99 -3.76
CA PHE A 48 -11.82 -11.05 -3.52
C PHE A 48 -13.13 -10.48 -2.96
N PHE A 49 -13.07 -9.57 -2.00
CA PHE A 49 -14.25 -8.84 -1.53
C PHE A 49 -14.96 -8.09 -2.67
N MET A 50 -14.20 -7.39 -3.52
CA MET A 50 -14.74 -6.67 -4.69
C MET A 50 -15.31 -7.60 -5.77
N ALA A 51 -14.79 -8.81 -5.91
CA ALA A 51 -15.29 -9.80 -6.87
C ALA A 51 -16.49 -10.60 -6.30
N SER A 52 -16.64 -10.62 -4.97
CA SER A 52 -17.74 -11.31 -4.30
C SER A 52 -19.06 -10.54 -4.41
N GLY A 53 -20.17 -11.23 -4.16
CA GLY A 53 -21.50 -10.60 -4.07
C GLY A 53 -21.65 -9.58 -2.93
N LEU A 54 -20.70 -9.51 -1.99
CA LEU A 54 -20.72 -8.55 -0.87
C LEU A 54 -20.58 -7.09 -1.31
N SER A 55 -20.02 -6.87 -2.51
CA SER A 55 -19.75 -5.56 -3.07
C SER A 55 -20.63 -5.23 -4.30
N ARG A 56 -21.78 -5.91 -4.44
CA ARG A 56 -22.69 -5.82 -5.60
C ARG A 56 -23.20 -4.41 -5.98
N TYR A 57 -23.01 -3.42 -5.12
CA TYR A 57 -23.40 -2.02 -5.37
C TYR A 57 -22.21 -1.05 -5.39
N VAL A 58 -20.98 -1.58 -5.42
CA VAL A 58 -19.74 -0.80 -5.47
C VAL A 58 -19.19 -0.87 -6.90
N THR A 59 -19.38 0.19 -7.69
CA THR A 59 -18.91 0.28 -9.08
C THR A 59 -18.40 1.68 -9.39
N GLY A 60 -17.46 1.81 -10.33
CA GLY A 60 -16.83 3.10 -10.68
C GLY A 60 -15.85 3.65 -9.64
N ASP A 61 -15.78 3.02 -8.47
CA ASP A 61 -14.97 3.47 -7.34
C ASP A 61 -13.54 2.92 -7.32
N ARG A 62 -12.71 3.59 -6.52
CA ARG A 62 -11.31 3.25 -6.29
C ARG A 62 -11.07 2.98 -4.81
N VAL A 63 -10.59 1.77 -4.50
CA VAL A 63 -10.16 1.41 -3.13
C VAL A 63 -8.66 1.63 -2.99
N LEU A 64 -8.25 2.46 -2.01
CA LEU A 64 -6.85 2.73 -1.68
C LEU A 64 -6.37 1.77 -0.59
N THR A 65 -5.40 0.91 -0.91
CA THR A 65 -4.80 -0.04 0.04
C THR A 65 -3.33 0.28 0.28
N SER A 66 -3.08 1.33 1.05
CA SER A 66 -1.73 1.89 1.28
C SER A 66 -1.29 1.96 2.74
N GLY A 67 -2.05 1.36 3.66
CA GLY A 67 -1.70 1.36 5.09
C GLY A 67 -1.64 2.76 5.72
N GLY A 68 -2.39 3.72 5.16
CA GLY A 68 -2.43 5.10 5.62
C GLY A 68 -1.30 5.99 5.10
N LEU A 69 -0.43 5.49 4.21
CA LEU A 69 0.72 6.23 3.72
C LEU A 69 0.35 7.61 3.13
N ILE A 70 -0.75 7.69 2.38
CA ILE A 70 -1.24 8.96 1.81
C ILE A 70 -1.82 9.89 2.88
N SER A 71 -2.50 9.34 3.89
CA SER A 71 -3.10 10.14 4.98
C SER A 71 -2.05 10.89 5.80
N LYS A 72 -0.86 10.29 5.99
CA LYS A 72 0.29 10.94 6.64
C LYS A 72 0.59 12.31 6.03
N TYR A 73 0.58 12.42 4.70
CA TYR A 73 0.88 13.68 4.00
C TYR A 73 -0.28 14.68 4.10
N TYR A 74 -1.53 14.22 4.08
CA TYR A 74 -2.70 15.08 4.27
C TYR A 74 -2.75 15.73 5.66
N LEU A 75 -2.35 14.99 6.71
CA LEU A 75 -2.29 15.53 8.07
C LEU A 75 -1.20 16.60 8.19
N VAL A 76 -0.02 16.38 7.60
CA VAL A 76 1.07 17.37 7.58
C VAL A 76 0.64 18.65 6.87
N TRP A 77 -0.05 18.54 5.73
CA TRP A 77 -0.45 19.71 4.95
C TRP A 77 -1.53 20.57 5.64
N ARG A 78 -2.43 19.98 6.43
CA ARG A 78 -3.42 20.73 7.22
C ARG A 78 -2.86 21.39 8.48
N SER A 79 -1.59 21.13 8.82
CA SER A 79 -0.90 21.70 9.98
C SER A 79 0.04 22.86 9.61
N CYS A 80 0.03 23.30 8.34
CA CYS A 80 0.67 24.54 7.87
C CYS A 80 -0.37 25.64 7.63
#